data_AF-A0A7L2AP73-F1
#
_entry.id   AF-A0A7L2AP73-F1
#
_cell.length_a   1.000
_cell.length_b   1.000
_cell.length_c   1.000
_cell.angle_alpha   90.00
_cell.angle_beta   90.00
_cell.angle_gamma   90.00
#
_symmetry.space_group_name_H-M   'P 1'
#
loop_
_entity.id
_entity.type
_entity.pdbx_description
1 polymer ?
#
loop_
_entity_poly.entity_id
_entity_poly.type
_entity_poly.pdbx_seq_one_letter_code
_entity_poly.pdbx_strand_id
1 'polypeptide(L)'
;ASFLGCAVDGHPTPNISWFYSGEPLSLHHRLLAMGRILHVFNISDAPDGEFSCLAQNEAGSLAQQTTLAIQEYQWSVDKLMTCSTSCGHKGVQVPQLRCLLDGAEVNISHCKEKPKPALQPIACNRRDCPSRWMVTSWSPCTRSCGGGIQMRRVTCQRLTAKGSSVPMSNEACAQVSKRPVDTQNCNRQPCVEWAASSWGQCNGPCIGPRLAVQHRQIFCQTKDGTSVSSDQCSALPRPLSTQNCWTDICGVHWRVSLWTVCTATCGNYGFQSRRVDCVHVRTNKPVLEHHCSWRPRPANWQRCNIMPCENGTLLRGEETVWCGGRK
;
A
#
# COMPACT_ATOMS: atom_id res chain seq x y z
N ALA A 1 34.71 -29.66 22.09
CA ALA A 1 36.03 -29.97 22.66
C ALA A 1 35.84 -31.05 23.71
N SER A 2 36.84 -31.89 23.95
CA SER A 2 36.77 -32.97 24.95
C SER A 2 38.00 -32.98 25.85
N PHE A 3 37.82 -33.46 27.08
CA PHE A 3 38.87 -33.57 28.09
C PHE A 3 39.02 -35.04 28.48
N LEU A 4 40.23 -35.56 28.34
CA LEU A 4 40.59 -36.92 28.71
C LEU A 4 41.55 -36.85 29.89
N GLY A 5 41.21 -37.53 30.99
CA GLY A 5 42.05 -37.60 32.18
C GLY A 5 42.89 -38.88 32.20
N CYS A 6 44.17 -38.76 32.58
CA CYS A 6 45.04 -39.89 32.87
C CYS A 6 45.14 -40.05 34.40
N ALA A 7 44.51 -41.09 34.93
CA ALA A 7 44.42 -41.32 36.38
C ALA A 7 45.64 -42.13 36.88
N VAL A 8 46.81 -41.50 36.86
CA VAL A 8 48.10 -42.13 37.22
C VAL A 8 48.74 -41.40 38.41
N ASP A 9 49.25 -42.17 39.37
CA ASP A 9 49.97 -41.68 40.53
C ASP A 9 51.29 -42.45 40.69
N GLY A 10 52.36 -41.76 41.07
CA GLY A 10 53.69 -42.35 41.10
C GLY A 10 54.74 -41.41 41.69
N HIS A 11 55.71 -42.00 42.40
CA HIS A 11 56.83 -41.30 43.00
C HIS A 11 58.16 -41.97 42.58
N PRO A 12 59.14 -41.23 42.03
CA PRO A 12 59.11 -39.80 41.67
C PRO A 12 58.03 -39.45 40.64
N THR A 13 57.59 -38.19 40.57
CA THR A 13 56.48 -37.78 39.69
C THR A 13 56.77 -38.19 38.23
N PRO A 14 55.93 -39.05 37.61
CA PRO A 14 56.18 -39.55 36.26
C PRO A 14 55.89 -38.50 35.19
N ASN A 15 56.62 -38.59 34.08
CA ASN A 15 56.31 -37.83 32.88
C ASN A 15 55.19 -38.54 32.10
N ILE A 16 54.20 -37.78 31.62
CA ILE A 16 53.01 -38.31 30.95
C ILE A 16 53.06 -37.96 29.47
N SER A 17 53.09 -38.98 28.62
CA SER A 17 52.95 -38.86 27.17
C SER A 17 51.60 -39.42 26.71
N TRP A 18 51.03 -38.81 25.67
CA TRP A 18 49.74 -39.20 25.11
C TRP A 18 49.89 -39.68 23.67
N PHE A 19 49.09 -40.69 23.31
CA PHE A 19 49.06 -41.31 22.01
C PHE A 19 47.62 -41.43 21.51
N TYR A 20 47.44 -41.42 20.19
CA TYR A 20 46.19 -41.69 19.51
C TYR A 20 46.40 -42.85 18.52
N SER A 21 45.68 -43.95 18.71
CA SER A 21 45.80 -45.19 17.94
C SER A 21 47.24 -45.72 17.85
N GLY A 22 48.02 -45.57 18.93
CA GLY A 22 49.42 -46.01 19.04
C GLY A 22 50.47 -45.01 18.55
N GLU A 23 50.09 -43.92 17.89
CA GLU A 23 51.00 -42.89 17.38
C GLU A 23 50.98 -41.63 18.26
N PRO A 24 52.07 -40.84 18.33
CA PRO A 24 52.07 -39.55 19.04
C PRO A 24 50.97 -38.61 18.53
N LEU A 25 50.36 -37.82 19.43
CA LEU A 25 49.24 -36.94 19.10
C LEU A 25 49.57 -35.96 17.95
N SER A 26 48.87 -36.09 16.83
CA SER A 26 48.92 -35.17 15.68
C SER A 26 47.77 -34.16 15.64
N LEU A 27 46.76 -34.33 16.49
CA LEU A 27 45.56 -33.49 16.58
C LEU A 27 45.85 -32.16 17.29
N HIS A 28 45.04 -31.13 17.06
CA HIS A 28 45.15 -29.86 17.78
C HIS A 28 44.73 -30.03 19.26
N HIS A 29 45.71 -29.98 20.17
CA HIS A 29 45.50 -30.32 21.57
C HIS A 29 46.24 -29.38 22.54
N ARG A 30 45.89 -29.47 23.82
CA ARG A 30 46.60 -28.83 24.92
C ARG A 30 46.69 -29.78 26.11
N LEU A 31 47.87 -29.85 26.71
CA LEU A 31 48.08 -30.57 27.95
C LEU A 31 47.89 -29.64 29.14
N LEU A 32 47.06 -30.06 30.09
CA LEU A 32 46.73 -29.36 31.33
C LEU A 32 47.16 -30.21 32.53
N ALA A 33 47.22 -29.61 33.71
CA ALA A 33 47.56 -30.27 34.97
C ALA A 33 48.86 -31.12 34.89
N MET A 34 49.95 -30.51 34.40
CA MET A 34 51.25 -31.17 34.23
C MET A 34 51.19 -32.44 33.35
N GLY A 35 50.38 -32.42 32.29
CA GLY A 35 50.25 -33.55 31.36
C GLY A 35 49.14 -34.54 31.71
N ARG A 36 48.51 -34.43 32.88
CA ARG A 36 47.47 -35.36 33.35
C ARG A 36 46.13 -35.22 32.62
N ILE A 37 45.85 -34.07 32.02
CA ILE A 37 44.60 -33.82 31.30
C ILE A 37 44.92 -33.44 29.86
N LEU A 38 44.45 -34.25 28.91
CA LEU A 38 44.50 -33.95 27.49
C LEU A 38 43.22 -33.23 27.08
N HIS A 39 43.35 -31.98 26.62
CA HIS A 39 42.26 -31.21 26.03
C HIS A 39 42.39 -31.22 24.50
N VAL A 40 41.45 -31.85 23.81
CA VAL A 40 41.41 -31.92 22.34
C VAL A 40 40.42 -30.89 21.81
N PHE A 41 40.92 -29.99 20.95
CA PHE A 41 40.11 -28.96 20.32
C PHE A 41 39.47 -29.50 19.03
N ASN A 42 38.24 -29.04 18.75
CA ASN A 42 37.45 -29.40 17.58
C ASN A 42 37.36 -30.92 17.29
N ILE A 43 36.61 -31.64 18.15
CA ILE A 43 36.50 -33.10 18.08
C ILE A 43 35.77 -33.61 16.84
N SER A 44 35.02 -32.73 16.17
CA SER A 44 34.29 -33.00 14.93
C SER A 44 35.19 -33.49 13.79
N ASP A 45 36.48 -33.14 13.82
CA ASP A 45 37.47 -33.53 12.81
C ASP A 45 38.32 -34.74 13.25
N ALA A 46 38.20 -35.17 14.51
CA ALA A 46 38.92 -36.33 15.03
C ALA A 46 38.06 -37.59 14.79
N PRO A 47 38.59 -38.64 14.13
CA PRO A 47 37.83 -39.88 13.97
C PRO A 47 37.57 -40.55 15.33
N ASP A 48 36.60 -41.47 15.35
CA ASP A 48 36.50 -42.44 16.44
C ASP A 48 37.85 -43.17 16.58
N GLY A 49 38.32 -43.29 17.82
CA GLY A 49 39.64 -43.86 18.05
C GLY A 49 40.04 -43.96 19.50
N GLU A 50 41.25 -44.45 19.70
CA GLU A 50 41.72 -44.91 20.99
C GLU A 50 42.83 -44.00 21.51
N PHE A 51 42.58 -43.34 22.63
CA PHE A 51 43.55 -42.50 23.30
C PHE A 51 44.23 -43.31 24.41
N SER A 52 45.56 -43.25 24.46
CA SER A 52 46.32 -43.82 25.58
C SER A 52 47.26 -42.81 26.18
N CYS A 53 47.46 -42.92 27.49
CA CYS A 53 48.47 -42.17 28.22
C CYS A 53 49.50 -43.13 28.81
N LEU A 54 50.78 -42.77 28.70
CA LEU A 54 51.90 -43.50 29.27
C LEU A 54 52.58 -42.62 30.32
N ALA A 55 52.56 -43.07 31.57
CA ALA A 55 53.26 -42.45 32.68
C ALA A 55 54.56 -43.20 32.93
N GLN A 56 55.70 -42.51 32.85
CA GLN A 56 57.02 -43.12 33.01
C GLN A 56 57.90 -42.31 33.97
N ASN A 57 58.50 -43.00 34.94
CA ASN A 57 59.56 -42.48 35.83
C ASN A 57 60.68 -43.53 35.95
N GLU A 58 61.67 -43.27 36.81
CA GLU A 58 62.78 -44.22 37.03
C GLU A 58 62.34 -45.53 37.71
N ALA A 59 61.17 -45.55 38.37
CA ALA A 59 60.64 -46.75 39.03
C ALA A 59 59.85 -47.67 38.09
N GLY A 60 59.37 -47.15 36.94
CA GLY A 60 58.68 -47.95 35.95
C GLY A 60 57.79 -47.14 35.01
N SER A 61 56.96 -47.86 34.25
CA SER A 61 55.99 -47.29 33.33
C SER A 61 54.61 -47.92 33.52
N LEU A 62 53.56 -47.10 33.52
CA LEU A 62 52.17 -47.53 33.52
C LEU A 62 51.44 -46.86 32.35
N ALA A 63 50.64 -47.62 31.61
CA ALA A 63 49.81 -47.08 30.54
C ALA A 63 48.32 -47.31 30.83
N GLN A 64 47.49 -46.32 30.49
CA GLN A 64 46.04 -46.43 30.51
C GLN A 64 45.49 -46.08 29.13
N GLN A 65 44.42 -46.75 28.74
CA GLN A 65 43.80 -46.61 27.42
C GLN A 65 42.30 -46.38 27.57
N THR A 66 41.74 -45.55 26.69
CA THR A 66 40.32 -45.24 26.62
C THR A 66 39.90 -45.02 25.17
N THR A 67 38.71 -45.48 24.82
CA THR A 67 38.12 -45.25 23.50
C THR A 67 37.20 -44.04 23.55
N LEU A 68 37.25 -43.23 22.50
CA LEU A 68 36.31 -42.14 22.27
C LEU A 68 35.45 -42.50 21.07
N ALA A 69 34.13 -42.61 21.30
CA ALA A 69 33.13 -42.77 20.25
C ALA A 69 32.31 -41.49 20.13
N ILE A 70 32.28 -40.89 18.94
CA ILE A 70 31.55 -39.67 18.65
C ILE A 70 30.15 -40.07 18.15
N GLN A 71 29.13 -39.74 18.92
CA GLN A 71 27.75 -39.98 18.53
C GLN A 71 27.21 -38.78 17.76
N GLU A 72 26.69 -39.03 16.56
CA GLU A 72 26.08 -38.00 15.73
C GLU A 72 24.55 -38.00 15.80
N TYR A 73 23.98 -36.81 15.67
CA TYR A 73 22.54 -36.65 15.42
C TYR A 73 22.19 -37.11 14.00
N GLN A 74 21.14 -37.91 13.87
CA GLN A 74 20.65 -38.35 12.57
C GLN A 74 19.12 -38.36 12.49
N TRP A 75 18.61 -38.13 11.28
CA TRP A 75 17.19 -38.27 10.97
C TRP A 75 16.81 -39.74 10.85
N SER A 76 15.72 -40.13 11.51
CA SER A 76 15.12 -41.45 11.38
C SER A 76 13.67 -41.32 10.95
N VAL A 77 13.24 -42.23 10.07
CA VAL A 77 11.85 -42.33 9.63
C VAL A 77 11.05 -43.07 10.70
N ASP A 78 9.95 -42.46 11.12
CA ASP A 78 9.03 -43.03 12.12
C ASP A 78 7.68 -43.39 11.47
N LYS A 79 6.60 -43.39 12.25
CA LYS A 79 5.25 -43.69 11.80
C LYS A 79 4.75 -42.70 10.77
N LEU A 80 3.81 -43.16 9.96
CA LEU A 80 3.09 -42.33 9.02
C LEU A 80 2.25 -41.28 9.77
N MET A 81 2.31 -40.04 9.30
CA MET A 81 1.36 -39.02 9.76
C MET A 81 -0.07 -39.39 9.38
N THR A 82 -1.05 -38.76 10.03
CA THR A 82 -2.45 -38.89 9.61
C THR A 82 -2.64 -38.35 8.19
N CYS A 83 -3.46 -39.04 7.41
CA CYS A 83 -3.76 -38.63 6.05
C CYS A 83 -4.30 -37.19 5.98
N SER A 84 -3.80 -36.41 5.02
CA SER A 84 -4.18 -35.00 4.83
C SER A 84 -5.67 -34.77 4.59
N THR A 85 -6.38 -35.75 4.05
CA THR A 85 -7.83 -35.71 3.84
C THR A 85 -8.47 -36.99 4.38
N SER A 86 -9.73 -36.90 4.81
CA SER A 86 -10.49 -38.06 5.29
C SER A 86 -11.16 -38.87 4.17
N CYS A 87 -11.21 -38.35 2.94
CA CYS A 87 -11.81 -38.97 1.76
C CYS A 87 -11.30 -38.32 0.46
N GLY A 88 -11.70 -38.88 -0.69
CA GLY A 88 -11.42 -38.37 -2.02
C GLY A 88 -10.17 -38.97 -2.64
N HIS A 89 -9.58 -38.25 -3.60
CA HIS A 89 -8.42 -38.71 -4.39
C HIS A 89 -7.12 -37.99 -4.03
N LYS A 90 -7.18 -36.97 -3.16
CA LYS A 90 -6.05 -36.09 -2.82
C LYS A 90 -5.45 -36.38 -1.44
N GLY A 91 -5.90 -37.43 -0.77
CA GLY A 91 -5.35 -37.83 0.53
C GLY A 91 -3.90 -38.28 0.38
N VAL A 92 -3.02 -37.65 1.15
CA VAL A 92 -1.58 -37.94 1.17
C VAL A 92 -1.10 -38.00 2.62
N GLN A 93 -0.27 -39.00 2.93
CA GLN A 93 0.43 -39.14 4.20
C GLN A 93 1.92 -39.25 3.94
N VAL A 94 2.70 -38.59 4.78
CA VAL A 94 4.16 -38.58 4.73
C VAL A 94 4.68 -39.18 6.05
N PRO A 95 5.75 -39.99 6.03
CA PRO A 95 6.37 -40.45 7.26
C PRO A 95 6.81 -39.27 8.15
N GLN A 96 6.63 -39.39 9.46
CA GLN A 96 7.20 -38.44 10.40
C GLN A 96 8.71 -38.67 10.51
N LEU A 97 9.46 -37.59 10.72
CA LEU A 97 10.88 -37.66 11.00
C LEU A 97 11.11 -37.40 12.49
N ARG A 98 11.92 -38.26 13.09
CA ARG A 98 12.45 -38.08 14.44
C ARG A 98 13.95 -37.84 14.37
N CYS A 99 14.47 -37.11 15.33
CA CYS A 99 15.91 -36.90 15.51
C CYS A 99 16.40 -37.89 16.55
N LEU A 100 17.41 -38.67 16.21
CA LEU A 100 17.99 -39.65 17.12
C LEU A 100 19.43 -39.27 17.48
N LEU A 101 19.81 -39.52 18.74
CA LEU A 101 21.19 -39.59 19.22
C LEU A 101 21.35 -40.98 19.85
N ASP A 102 22.27 -41.79 19.31
CA ASP A 102 22.51 -43.16 19.80
C ASP A 102 21.25 -44.04 19.91
N GLY A 103 20.36 -43.91 18.92
CA GLY A 103 19.08 -44.63 18.88
C GLY A 103 17.98 -44.06 19.79
N ALA A 104 18.31 -43.15 20.72
CA ALA A 104 17.34 -42.47 21.57
C ALA A 104 16.75 -41.23 20.88
N GLU A 105 15.44 -41.00 21.02
CA GLU A 105 14.78 -39.83 20.47
C GLU A 105 15.14 -38.57 21.25
N VAL A 106 15.65 -37.58 20.53
CA VAL A 106 16.03 -36.27 21.05
C VAL A 106 15.23 -35.16 20.37
N ASN A 107 15.39 -33.92 20.86
CA ASN A 107 14.70 -32.78 20.26
C ASN A 107 15.06 -32.62 18.77
N ILE A 108 14.03 -32.44 17.94
CA ILE A 108 14.14 -32.30 16.50
C ILE A 108 15.06 -31.17 16.04
N SER A 109 15.29 -30.15 16.88
CA SER A 109 16.22 -29.05 16.60
C SER A 109 17.67 -29.50 16.40
N HIS A 110 18.09 -30.60 17.05
CA HIS A 110 19.48 -31.09 16.95
C HIS A 110 19.82 -31.66 15.57
N CYS A 111 18.82 -32.08 14.79
CA CYS A 111 19.01 -32.57 13.41
C CYS A 111 18.77 -31.49 12.35
N LYS A 112 18.52 -30.22 12.71
CA LYS A 112 18.11 -29.16 11.77
C LYS A 112 19.10 -28.96 10.61
N GLU A 113 20.39 -29.09 10.87
CA GLU A 113 21.48 -28.92 9.91
C GLU A 113 21.91 -30.23 9.24
N LYS A 114 21.38 -31.38 9.70
CA LYS A 114 21.66 -32.69 9.12
C LYS A 114 20.79 -32.91 7.88
N PRO A 115 21.31 -33.60 6.84
CA PRO A 115 20.58 -33.84 5.60
C PRO A 115 19.32 -34.67 5.85
N LYS A 116 18.15 -34.14 5.46
CA LYS A 116 16.88 -34.85 5.60
C LYS A 116 16.74 -35.95 4.55
N PRO A 117 16.24 -37.14 4.92
CA PRO A 117 15.96 -38.20 3.95
C PRO A 117 14.84 -37.77 2.99
N ALA A 118 14.92 -38.21 1.74
CA ALA A 118 13.90 -37.94 0.74
C ALA A 118 12.65 -38.78 1.04
N LEU A 119 11.59 -38.13 1.54
CA LEU A 119 10.33 -38.79 1.85
C LEU A 119 9.40 -38.77 0.63
N GLN A 120 8.89 -39.93 0.26
CA GLN A 120 7.88 -40.04 -0.79
C GLN A 120 6.48 -39.92 -0.19
N PRO A 121 5.64 -39.01 -0.72
CA PRO A 121 4.26 -38.91 -0.26
C PRO A 121 3.45 -40.15 -0.68
N ILE A 122 2.76 -40.75 0.27
CA ILE A 122 1.96 -41.97 0.05
C ILE A 122 0.49 -41.58 -0.04
N ALA A 123 -0.19 -42.03 -1.10
CA ALA A 123 -1.62 -41.78 -1.25
C ALA A 123 -2.42 -42.57 -0.20
N CYS A 124 -3.40 -41.92 0.42
CA CYS A 124 -4.23 -42.49 1.49
C CYS A 124 -5.69 -42.04 1.37
N ASN A 125 -6.58 -42.69 2.14
CA ASN A 125 -8.02 -42.39 2.21
C ASN A 125 -8.72 -42.27 0.84
N ARG A 126 -8.37 -43.17 -0.09
CA ARG A 126 -9.01 -43.31 -1.40
C ARG A 126 -10.40 -43.94 -1.31
N ARG A 127 -11.32 -43.19 -0.72
CA ARG A 127 -12.74 -43.54 -0.59
C ARG A 127 -13.61 -42.39 -1.05
N ASP A 128 -14.83 -42.69 -1.47
CA ASP A 128 -15.80 -41.66 -1.85
C ASP A 128 -16.09 -40.76 -0.64
N CYS A 129 -16.16 -39.45 -0.90
CA CYS A 129 -16.54 -38.50 0.12
C CYS A 129 -18.05 -38.54 0.39
N PRO A 130 -18.51 -38.09 1.57
CA PRO A 130 -19.93 -37.81 1.78
C PRO A 130 -20.46 -36.79 0.77
N SER A 131 -21.74 -36.89 0.43
CA SER A 131 -22.42 -35.90 -0.41
C SER A 131 -22.48 -34.54 0.28
N ARG A 132 -22.22 -33.47 -0.48
CA ARG A 132 -22.25 -32.10 0.04
C ARG A 132 -22.90 -31.13 -0.95
N TRP A 133 -23.47 -30.06 -0.40
CA TRP A 133 -23.97 -28.95 -1.20
C TRP A 133 -22.82 -28.20 -1.86
N MET A 134 -22.87 -28.13 -3.18
CA MET A 134 -21.99 -27.32 -4.01
C MET A 134 -22.76 -26.08 -4.44
N VAL A 135 -22.14 -24.92 -4.24
CA VAL A 135 -22.71 -23.63 -4.62
C VAL A 135 -21.81 -22.95 -5.65
N THR A 136 -22.42 -22.29 -6.63
CA THR A 136 -21.69 -21.37 -7.50
C THR A 136 -21.52 -20.02 -6.81
N SER A 137 -20.71 -19.15 -7.42
CA SER A 137 -20.76 -17.72 -7.15
C SER A 137 -22.16 -17.15 -7.43
N TRP A 138 -22.50 -16.05 -6.77
CA TRP A 138 -23.71 -15.29 -7.04
C TRP A 138 -23.68 -14.69 -8.45
N SER A 139 -24.85 -14.65 -9.10
CA SER A 139 -25.05 -13.91 -10.34
C SER A 139 -24.86 -12.41 -10.11
N PRO A 140 -24.67 -11.62 -11.17
CA PRO A 140 -24.91 -10.18 -11.09
C PRO A 140 -26.31 -9.89 -10.52
N CYS A 141 -26.44 -8.77 -9.82
CA CYS A 141 -27.71 -8.34 -9.27
C CYS A 141 -28.66 -7.90 -10.39
N THR A 142 -29.95 -8.25 -10.29
CA THR A 142 -30.97 -7.87 -11.31
C THR A 142 -31.15 -6.36 -11.46
N ARG A 143 -30.82 -5.59 -10.42
CA ARG A 143 -30.91 -4.13 -10.41
C ARG A 143 -29.63 -3.55 -9.83
N SER A 144 -29.15 -2.44 -10.37
CA SER A 144 -27.98 -1.71 -9.83
C SER A 144 -28.30 -0.84 -8.61
N CYS A 145 -29.58 -0.57 -8.35
CA CYS A 145 -30.10 0.19 -7.22
C CYS A 145 -31.58 -0.18 -6.96
N GLY A 146 -32.17 0.31 -5.87
CA GLY A 146 -33.58 0.14 -5.53
C GLY A 146 -33.94 -1.27 -5.04
N GLY A 147 -32.93 -2.07 -4.67
CA GLY A 147 -33.09 -3.45 -4.21
C GLY A 147 -33.33 -4.43 -5.34
N GLY A 148 -32.32 -5.21 -5.70
CA GLY A 148 -32.43 -6.34 -6.63
C GLY A 148 -32.34 -7.69 -5.95
N ILE A 149 -32.33 -8.73 -6.77
CA ILE A 149 -32.11 -10.12 -6.36
C ILE A 149 -30.91 -10.64 -7.15
N GLN A 150 -30.10 -11.48 -6.50
CA GLN A 150 -29.08 -12.28 -7.17
C GLN A 150 -29.31 -13.75 -6.83
N MET A 151 -28.98 -14.61 -7.78
CA MET A 151 -29.22 -16.04 -7.71
C MET A 151 -27.91 -16.80 -7.82
N ARG A 152 -27.84 -17.98 -7.22
CA ARG A 152 -26.73 -18.92 -7.41
C ARG A 152 -27.27 -20.32 -7.55
N ARG A 153 -26.55 -21.17 -8.27
CA ARG A 153 -26.91 -22.57 -8.39
C ARG A 153 -26.45 -23.33 -7.14
N VAL A 154 -27.35 -24.14 -6.59
CA VAL A 154 -27.09 -25.03 -5.45
C VAL A 154 -27.38 -26.46 -5.89
N THR A 155 -26.35 -27.29 -5.99
CA THR A 155 -26.45 -28.69 -6.40
C THR A 155 -25.88 -29.62 -5.34
N CYS A 156 -26.46 -30.81 -5.20
CA CYS A 156 -25.86 -31.86 -4.37
C CYS A 156 -24.87 -32.67 -5.22
N GLN A 157 -23.64 -32.82 -4.74
CA GLN A 157 -22.61 -33.59 -5.44
C GLN A 157 -21.78 -34.44 -4.46
N ARG A 158 -21.21 -35.53 -4.99
CA ARG A 158 -20.28 -36.41 -4.28
C ARG A 158 -18.95 -36.48 -5.01
N LEU A 159 -17.84 -36.34 -4.31
CA LEU A 159 -16.51 -36.56 -4.87
C LEU A 159 -16.13 -38.03 -4.73
N THR A 160 -15.85 -38.71 -5.85
CA THR A 160 -15.43 -40.11 -5.83
C THR A 160 -13.95 -40.27 -5.47
N ALA A 161 -13.56 -41.47 -5.06
CA ALA A 161 -12.17 -41.86 -4.81
C ALA A 161 -11.26 -41.70 -6.05
N LYS A 162 -11.86 -41.70 -7.25
CA LYS A 162 -11.19 -41.47 -8.55
C LYS A 162 -11.07 -39.99 -8.91
N GLY A 163 -11.74 -39.11 -8.15
CA GLY A 163 -11.71 -37.65 -8.34
C GLY A 163 -12.79 -37.07 -9.23
N SER A 164 -13.76 -37.88 -9.65
CA SER A 164 -14.92 -37.40 -10.40
C SER A 164 -15.95 -36.79 -9.43
N SER A 165 -16.53 -35.66 -9.80
CA SER A 165 -17.71 -35.11 -9.10
C SER A 165 -18.97 -35.70 -9.74
N VAL A 166 -19.78 -36.41 -8.96
CA VAL A 166 -21.00 -37.06 -9.41
C VAL A 166 -22.21 -36.33 -8.83
N PRO A 167 -23.19 -35.92 -9.66
CA PRO A 167 -24.42 -35.30 -9.17
C PRO A 167 -25.26 -36.31 -8.37
N MET A 168 -25.85 -35.84 -7.28
CA MET A 168 -26.66 -36.65 -6.35
C MET A 168 -28.05 -36.01 -6.18
N SER A 169 -28.98 -36.74 -5.56
CA SER A 169 -30.30 -36.19 -5.19
C SER A 169 -30.18 -35.18 -4.05
N ASN A 170 -31.14 -34.26 -3.94
CA ASN A 170 -31.11 -33.22 -2.91
C ASN A 170 -31.24 -33.79 -1.50
N GLU A 171 -31.94 -34.91 -1.36
CA GLU A 171 -32.19 -35.61 -0.10
C GLU A 171 -30.88 -36.13 0.49
N ALA A 172 -29.98 -36.67 -0.36
CA ALA A 172 -28.69 -37.18 0.08
C ALA A 172 -27.85 -36.11 0.80
N CYS A 173 -27.89 -34.86 0.34
CA CYS A 173 -27.23 -33.76 1.02
C CYS A 173 -28.05 -33.19 2.19
N ALA A 174 -29.38 -33.19 2.10
CA ALA A 174 -30.27 -32.69 3.16
C ALA A 174 -30.15 -33.48 4.46
N GLN A 175 -29.87 -34.79 4.38
CA GLN A 175 -29.60 -35.64 5.54
C GLN A 175 -28.28 -35.29 6.24
N VAL A 176 -27.32 -34.70 5.51
CA VAL A 176 -25.99 -34.36 6.04
C VAL A 176 -25.95 -32.92 6.54
N SER A 177 -26.58 -31.98 5.81
CA SER A 177 -26.52 -30.55 6.12
C SER A 177 -27.66 -29.76 5.48
N LYS A 178 -27.97 -28.61 6.08
CA LYS A 178 -29.00 -27.69 5.57
C LYS A 178 -28.64 -27.15 4.19
N ARG A 179 -29.62 -27.15 3.27
CA ARG A 179 -29.47 -26.59 1.91
C ARG A 179 -29.16 -25.08 1.98
N PRO A 180 -28.05 -24.60 1.37
CA PRO A 180 -27.77 -23.19 1.25
C PRO A 180 -28.85 -22.46 0.44
N VAL A 181 -29.10 -21.19 0.76
CA VAL A 181 -30.01 -20.34 -0.04
C VAL A 181 -29.48 -20.16 -1.45
N ASP A 182 -30.35 -20.24 -2.45
CA ASP A 182 -30.05 -20.02 -3.87
C ASP A 182 -30.38 -18.59 -4.33
N THR A 183 -30.97 -17.77 -3.46
CA THR A 183 -31.44 -16.43 -3.76
C THR A 183 -31.14 -15.48 -2.60
N GLN A 184 -30.66 -14.27 -2.90
CA GLN A 184 -30.50 -13.22 -1.88
C GLN A 184 -30.73 -11.81 -2.45
N ASN A 185 -31.07 -10.86 -1.59
CA ASN A 185 -31.20 -9.45 -1.96
C ASN A 185 -29.82 -8.81 -2.21
N CYS A 186 -29.78 -7.82 -3.09
CA CYS A 186 -28.60 -7.03 -3.39
C CYS A 186 -28.99 -5.58 -3.73
N ASN A 187 -28.00 -4.69 -3.79
CA ASN A 187 -28.14 -3.31 -4.25
C ASN A 187 -29.32 -2.54 -3.63
N ARG A 188 -29.39 -2.52 -2.29
CA ARG A 188 -30.48 -1.87 -1.54
C ARG A 188 -30.41 -0.34 -1.50
N GLN A 189 -29.34 0.27 -2.00
CA GLN A 189 -29.21 1.71 -2.13
C GLN A 189 -30.32 2.29 -3.02
N PRO A 190 -30.85 3.48 -2.71
CA PRO A 190 -31.87 4.11 -3.54
C PRO A 190 -31.33 4.44 -4.93
N CYS A 191 -32.21 4.48 -5.92
CA CYS A 191 -31.86 4.96 -7.26
C CYS A 191 -31.87 6.48 -7.27
N VAL A 192 -30.74 7.08 -7.64
CA VAL A 192 -30.53 8.54 -7.61
C VAL A 192 -30.35 9.12 -9.01
N GLU A 193 -30.71 10.39 -9.17
CA GLU A 193 -30.53 11.18 -10.38
C GLU A 193 -30.30 12.67 -10.08
N TRP A 194 -29.66 13.37 -11.01
CA TRP A 194 -29.56 14.83 -10.95
C TRP A 194 -30.87 15.47 -11.36
N ALA A 195 -31.40 16.33 -10.50
CA ALA A 195 -32.51 17.22 -10.81
C ALA A 195 -32.05 18.68 -10.83
N ALA A 196 -32.77 19.50 -11.59
CA ALA A 196 -32.49 20.91 -11.75
C ALA A 196 -33.76 21.73 -11.51
N SER A 197 -33.62 22.85 -10.78
CA SER A 197 -34.70 23.81 -10.67
C SER A 197 -34.98 24.51 -12.01
N SER A 198 -36.08 25.27 -12.07
CA SER A 198 -36.25 26.28 -13.10
C SER A 198 -35.08 27.27 -13.07
N TRP A 199 -34.78 27.85 -14.23
CA TRP A 199 -33.81 28.93 -14.33
C TRP A 199 -34.27 30.16 -13.55
N GLY A 200 -33.33 30.81 -12.86
CA GLY A 200 -33.57 32.10 -12.23
C GLY A 200 -33.77 33.21 -13.27
N GLN A 201 -34.00 34.43 -12.79
CA GLN A 201 -34.11 35.60 -13.65
C GLN A 201 -32.78 35.93 -14.35
N CYS A 202 -32.84 36.50 -15.55
CA CYS A 202 -31.68 36.88 -16.36
C CYS A 202 -31.04 38.20 -15.89
N ASN A 203 -30.56 38.22 -14.63
CA ASN A 203 -29.99 39.40 -13.98
C ASN A 203 -28.56 39.16 -13.46
N GLY A 204 -27.90 38.08 -13.88
CA GLY A 204 -26.51 37.83 -13.47
C GLY A 204 -25.49 38.71 -14.20
N PRO A 205 -24.19 38.45 -13.99
CA PRO A 205 -23.12 39.24 -14.57
C PRO A 205 -23.23 39.35 -16.09
N CYS A 206 -23.04 40.55 -16.62
CA CYS A 206 -22.92 40.77 -18.05
C CYS A 206 -21.64 40.12 -18.55
N ILE A 207 -21.74 39.34 -19.64
CA ILE A 207 -20.62 38.65 -20.30
C ILE A 207 -20.48 39.06 -21.76
N GLY A 208 -21.35 39.94 -22.23
CA GLY A 208 -21.44 40.37 -23.62
C GLY A 208 -22.45 41.49 -23.79
N PRO A 209 -22.56 42.05 -25.01
CA PRO A 209 -23.55 43.07 -25.29
C PRO A 209 -24.94 42.45 -25.22
N ARG A 210 -25.76 42.90 -24.26
CA ARG A 210 -27.09 42.34 -23.93
C ARG A 210 -27.08 40.86 -23.49
N LEU A 211 -25.92 40.33 -23.13
CA LEU A 211 -25.75 38.94 -22.72
C LEU A 211 -25.39 38.89 -21.24
N ALA A 212 -26.20 38.20 -20.46
CA ALA A 212 -25.96 37.91 -19.05
C ALA A 212 -25.91 36.41 -18.79
N VAL A 213 -25.53 36.06 -17.56
CA VAL A 213 -25.60 34.69 -17.05
C VAL A 213 -26.82 34.56 -16.14
N GLN A 214 -27.52 33.43 -16.21
CA GLN A 214 -28.52 33.02 -15.24
C GLN A 214 -28.12 31.70 -14.57
N HIS A 215 -28.58 31.52 -13.34
CA HIS A 215 -28.23 30.39 -12.48
C HIS A 215 -29.45 29.55 -12.17
N ARG A 216 -29.25 28.25 -11.95
CA ARG A 216 -30.26 27.32 -11.39
C ARG A 216 -29.62 26.39 -10.37
N GLN A 217 -30.44 25.86 -9.47
CA GLN A 217 -29.99 24.91 -8.47
C GLN A 217 -29.93 23.52 -9.09
N ILE A 218 -28.83 22.79 -8.83
CA ILE A 218 -28.64 21.39 -9.22
C ILE A 218 -28.50 20.58 -7.95
N PHE A 219 -29.40 19.62 -7.75
CA PHE A 219 -29.45 18.79 -6.56
C PHE A 219 -29.63 17.32 -6.93
N CYS A 220 -29.10 16.43 -6.10
CA CYS A 220 -29.28 14.99 -6.25
C CYS A 220 -30.60 14.60 -5.58
N GLN A 221 -31.39 13.78 -6.24
CA GLN A 221 -32.64 13.25 -5.71
C GLN A 221 -32.81 11.78 -6.04
N THR A 222 -33.66 11.10 -5.29
CA THR A 222 -34.13 9.75 -5.63
C THR A 222 -35.17 9.80 -6.75
N LYS A 223 -35.42 8.65 -7.40
CA LYS A 223 -36.52 8.51 -8.38
C LYS A 223 -37.89 8.88 -7.81
N ASP A 224 -38.06 8.80 -6.50
CA ASP A 224 -39.29 9.16 -5.78
C ASP A 224 -39.35 10.67 -5.43
N GLY A 225 -38.38 11.47 -5.87
CA GLY A 225 -38.34 12.92 -5.66
C GLY A 225 -37.75 13.38 -4.32
N THR A 226 -37.27 12.46 -3.48
CA THR A 226 -36.62 12.82 -2.20
C THR A 226 -35.21 13.32 -2.45
N SER A 227 -34.88 14.55 -2.00
CA SER A 227 -33.54 15.11 -2.11
C SER A 227 -32.53 14.37 -1.21
N VAL A 228 -31.35 14.07 -1.76
CA VAL A 228 -30.27 13.36 -1.08
C VAL A 228 -28.93 14.10 -1.28
N SER A 229 -27.87 13.63 -0.62
CA SER A 229 -26.53 14.22 -0.76
C SER A 229 -26.04 14.20 -2.21
N SER A 230 -25.39 15.28 -2.62
CA SER A 230 -24.75 15.47 -3.94
C SER A 230 -23.75 14.34 -4.29
N ASP A 231 -23.07 13.76 -3.29
CA ASP A 231 -22.05 12.73 -3.51
C ASP A 231 -22.63 11.43 -4.10
N GLN A 232 -23.91 11.16 -3.85
CA GLN A 232 -24.58 9.96 -4.37
C GLN A 232 -24.75 10.01 -5.90
N CYS A 233 -24.82 11.21 -6.48
CA CYS A 233 -24.92 11.41 -7.92
C CYS A 233 -23.55 11.69 -8.58
N SER A 234 -22.43 11.62 -7.84
CA SER A 234 -21.09 11.99 -8.34
C SER A 234 -20.62 11.20 -9.57
N ALA A 235 -21.06 9.94 -9.69
CA ALA A 235 -20.79 9.08 -10.84
C ALA A 235 -21.67 9.38 -12.07
N LEU A 236 -22.69 10.23 -11.93
CA LEU A 236 -23.63 10.60 -13.00
C LEU A 236 -23.24 11.95 -13.63
N PRO A 237 -23.46 12.16 -14.94
CA PRO A 237 -23.20 13.44 -15.60
C PRO A 237 -24.00 14.58 -14.96
N ARG A 238 -23.31 15.58 -14.40
CA ARG A 238 -23.95 16.71 -13.72
C ARG A 238 -24.45 17.74 -14.74
N PRO A 239 -25.74 18.13 -14.70
CA PRO A 239 -26.27 19.17 -15.57
C PRO A 239 -25.65 20.54 -15.30
N LEU A 240 -25.66 21.43 -16.31
CA LEU A 240 -25.17 22.80 -16.18
C LEU A 240 -26.00 23.59 -15.16
N SER A 241 -25.34 24.27 -14.23
CA SER A 241 -25.95 25.18 -13.25
C SER A 241 -26.05 26.63 -13.75
N THR A 242 -25.38 26.94 -14.86
CA THR A 242 -25.28 28.26 -15.47
C THR A 242 -25.59 28.20 -16.95
N GLN A 243 -26.26 29.22 -17.47
CA GLN A 243 -26.43 29.40 -18.90
C GLN A 243 -26.49 30.88 -19.28
N ASN A 244 -26.23 31.15 -20.56
CA ASN A 244 -26.36 32.49 -21.11
C ASN A 244 -27.84 32.85 -21.27
N CYS A 245 -28.14 34.13 -21.14
CA CYS A 245 -29.48 34.66 -21.32
C CYS A 245 -29.41 36.10 -21.82
N TRP A 246 -30.50 36.56 -22.44
CA TRP A 246 -30.57 37.89 -23.03
C TRP A 246 -31.26 38.87 -22.09
N THR A 247 -30.62 40.01 -21.84
CA THR A 247 -31.17 41.07 -20.98
C THR A 247 -30.73 42.44 -21.47
N ASP A 248 -31.66 43.40 -21.41
CA ASP A 248 -31.36 44.78 -21.79
C ASP A 248 -30.46 45.50 -20.77
N ILE A 249 -30.41 45.02 -19.52
CA ILE A 249 -29.54 45.58 -18.47
C ILE A 249 -28.08 45.55 -18.92
N CYS A 250 -27.69 44.54 -19.71
CA CYS A 250 -26.34 44.38 -20.27
C CYS A 250 -26.13 45.06 -21.63
N GLY A 251 -27.09 45.85 -22.11
CA GLY A 251 -26.96 46.70 -23.29
C GLY A 251 -26.03 47.89 -23.07
N VAL A 252 -24.79 47.64 -22.65
CA VAL A 252 -23.87 48.68 -22.14
C VAL A 252 -22.52 48.68 -22.87
N HIS A 253 -21.87 49.84 -22.88
CA HIS A 253 -20.54 50.02 -23.43
C HIS A 253 -19.75 51.10 -22.69
N TRP A 254 -18.42 51.04 -22.81
CA TRP A 254 -17.55 52.09 -22.32
C TRP A 254 -17.64 53.31 -23.23
N ARG A 255 -18.01 54.46 -22.64
CA ARG A 255 -17.94 55.76 -23.30
C ARG A 255 -16.77 56.54 -22.73
N VAL A 256 -15.94 57.07 -23.62
CA VAL A 256 -14.77 57.88 -23.27
C VAL A 256 -14.98 59.32 -23.69
N SER A 257 -14.53 60.28 -22.88
CA SER A 257 -14.47 61.68 -23.27
C SER A 257 -13.19 61.98 -24.07
N LEU A 258 -13.10 63.22 -24.56
CA LEU A 258 -11.84 63.80 -25.02
C LEU A 258 -10.82 63.83 -23.86
N TRP A 259 -9.54 63.78 -24.22
CA TRP A 259 -8.43 64.00 -23.29
C TRP A 259 -8.39 65.45 -22.82
N THR A 260 -8.04 65.66 -21.55
CA THR A 260 -7.69 67.00 -21.05
C THR A 260 -6.43 67.51 -21.75
N VAL A 261 -6.24 68.83 -21.75
CA VAL A 261 -4.97 69.42 -22.17
C VAL A 261 -3.82 68.82 -21.32
N CYS A 262 -2.67 68.60 -21.95
CA CYS A 262 -1.50 68.06 -21.29
C CYS A 262 -1.00 69.01 -20.20
N THR A 263 -0.64 68.49 -19.03
CA THR A 263 -0.16 69.30 -17.90
C THR A 263 1.23 69.92 -18.10
N ALA A 264 2.02 69.38 -19.03
CA ALA A 264 3.32 69.92 -19.39
C ALA A 264 3.46 69.98 -20.91
N THR A 265 4.20 70.98 -21.39
CA THR A 265 4.53 71.13 -22.81
C THR A 265 5.85 70.46 -23.19
N CYS A 266 6.69 70.13 -22.21
CA CYS A 266 7.95 69.42 -22.37
C CYS A 266 8.25 68.54 -21.13
N GLY A 267 9.26 67.68 -21.22
CA GLY A 267 9.69 66.73 -20.19
C GLY A 267 8.95 65.39 -20.25
N ASN A 268 9.27 64.48 -19.32
CA ASN A 268 8.64 63.14 -19.23
C ASN A 268 7.60 63.03 -18.10
N TYR A 269 7.11 64.17 -17.60
CA TYR A 269 6.14 64.23 -16.50
C TYR A 269 4.77 64.76 -16.93
N GLY A 270 4.61 65.14 -18.19
CA GLY A 270 3.32 65.57 -18.75
C GLY A 270 2.30 64.45 -18.77
N PHE A 271 1.08 64.78 -18.36
CA PHE A 271 -0.02 63.83 -18.31
C PHE A 271 -1.36 64.45 -18.74
N GLN A 272 -2.26 63.58 -19.20
CA GLN A 272 -3.63 63.93 -19.54
C GLN A 272 -4.58 62.86 -19.02
N SER A 273 -5.77 63.29 -18.64
CA SER A 273 -6.83 62.43 -18.12
C SER A 273 -8.06 62.49 -19.02
N ARG A 274 -8.93 61.48 -18.95
CA ARG A 274 -10.24 61.49 -19.60
C ARG A 274 -11.26 60.77 -18.73
N ARG A 275 -12.53 61.12 -18.88
CA ARG A 275 -13.63 60.41 -18.24
C ARG A 275 -13.92 59.11 -18.99
N VAL A 276 -14.16 58.04 -18.25
CA VAL A 276 -14.50 56.72 -18.77
C VAL A 276 -15.70 56.21 -17.98
N ASP A 277 -16.88 56.28 -18.60
CA ASP A 277 -18.15 55.89 -17.99
C ASP A 277 -18.69 54.63 -18.66
N CYS A 278 -19.25 53.70 -17.88
CA CYS A 278 -20.09 52.65 -18.41
C CYS A 278 -21.48 53.22 -18.68
N VAL A 279 -21.98 53.12 -19.91
CA VAL A 279 -23.25 53.75 -20.30
C VAL A 279 -24.14 52.79 -21.08
N HIS A 280 -25.44 52.97 -20.93
CA HIS A 280 -26.42 52.18 -21.67
C HIS A 280 -26.55 52.65 -23.12
N VAL A 281 -26.57 51.70 -24.06
CA VAL A 281 -26.50 51.94 -25.52
C VAL A 281 -27.70 52.76 -26.02
N ARG A 282 -28.90 52.57 -25.45
CA ARG A 282 -30.11 53.27 -25.92
C ARG A 282 -30.31 54.63 -25.27
N THR A 283 -30.05 54.74 -23.98
CA THR A 283 -30.38 55.94 -23.19
C THR A 283 -29.18 56.88 -23.04
N ASN A 284 -27.97 56.42 -23.35
CA ASN A 284 -26.72 57.15 -23.13
C ASN A 284 -26.52 57.61 -21.67
N LYS A 285 -27.25 57.02 -20.73
CA LYS A 285 -27.13 57.31 -19.29
C LYS A 285 -26.03 56.46 -18.66
N PRO A 286 -25.27 57.01 -17.69
CA PRO A 286 -24.31 56.24 -16.93
C PRO A 286 -25.02 55.15 -16.11
N VAL A 287 -24.42 53.98 -16.06
CA VAL A 287 -24.86 52.82 -15.27
C VAL A 287 -23.71 52.33 -14.38
N LEU A 288 -23.97 51.33 -13.53
CA LEU A 288 -22.95 50.77 -12.66
C LEU A 288 -21.78 50.19 -13.48
N GLU A 289 -20.56 50.50 -13.05
CA GLU A 289 -19.33 50.19 -13.77
C GLU A 289 -19.19 48.69 -14.08
N HIS A 290 -19.62 47.83 -13.15
CA HIS A 290 -19.49 46.38 -13.26
C HIS A 290 -20.27 45.77 -14.43
N HIS A 291 -21.28 46.46 -14.96
CA HIS A 291 -22.00 45.99 -16.15
C HIS A 291 -21.13 46.02 -17.42
N CYS A 292 -20.08 46.84 -17.47
CA CYS A 292 -19.14 46.91 -18.60
C CYS A 292 -17.86 46.07 -18.38
N SER A 293 -17.68 45.47 -17.21
CA SER A 293 -16.45 44.76 -16.83
C SER A 293 -16.11 43.53 -17.65
N TRP A 294 -17.05 43.02 -18.46
CA TRP A 294 -16.79 41.96 -19.43
C TRP A 294 -15.90 42.41 -20.60
N ARG A 295 -15.62 43.72 -20.74
CA ARG A 295 -14.61 44.26 -21.67
C ARG A 295 -13.57 45.06 -20.90
N PRO A 296 -12.31 45.09 -21.36
CA PRO A 296 -11.26 45.92 -20.77
C PRO A 296 -11.70 47.39 -20.64
N ARG A 297 -11.53 47.96 -19.44
CA ARG A 297 -11.80 49.37 -19.20
C ARG A 297 -10.77 50.21 -19.96
N PRO A 298 -11.19 51.15 -20.82
CA PRO A 298 -10.27 52.07 -21.47
C PRO A 298 -9.45 52.87 -20.45
N ALA A 299 -8.18 53.14 -20.75
CA ALA A 299 -7.33 53.94 -19.88
C ALA A 299 -7.96 55.33 -19.66
N ASN A 300 -8.09 55.77 -18.41
CA ASN A 300 -8.55 57.10 -18.04
C ASN A 300 -7.39 58.12 -17.94
N TRP A 301 -6.17 57.66 -18.20
CA TRP A 301 -4.94 58.40 -17.99
C TRP A 301 -3.87 57.97 -18.99
N GLN A 302 -3.07 58.91 -19.48
CA GLN A 302 -1.86 58.61 -20.25
C GLN A 302 -0.82 59.74 -20.16
N ARG A 303 0.45 59.42 -20.48
CA ARG A 303 1.51 60.42 -20.66
C ARG A 303 1.30 61.19 -21.97
N CYS A 304 1.75 62.44 -22.00
CA CYS A 304 1.68 63.32 -23.17
C CYS A 304 2.89 64.25 -23.24
N ASN A 305 3.14 64.81 -24.43
CA ASN A 305 4.22 65.78 -24.70
C ASN A 305 5.61 65.33 -24.21
N ILE A 306 5.96 64.06 -24.45
CA ILE A 306 7.26 63.48 -24.05
C ILE A 306 8.36 63.98 -25.00
N MET A 307 8.83 65.19 -24.75
CA MET A 307 9.89 65.86 -25.52
C MET A 307 10.91 66.50 -24.56
N PRO A 308 12.20 66.61 -24.91
CA PRO A 308 13.18 67.29 -24.05
C PRO A 308 12.79 68.75 -23.80
N CYS A 309 12.90 69.22 -22.56
CA CYS A 309 12.82 70.67 -22.30
C CYS A 309 14.16 71.29 -22.69
N GLU A 310 14.17 72.20 -23.65
CA GLU A 310 15.34 73.05 -23.91
C GLU A 310 15.53 74.01 -22.71
N ASN A 311 16.77 74.17 -22.25
CA ASN A 311 17.14 75.10 -21.17
C ASN A 311 16.90 76.55 -21.64
N GLY A 312 15.66 77.03 -21.49
CA GLY A 312 15.30 78.42 -21.66
C GLY A 312 15.75 79.23 -20.44
N THR A 313 16.72 80.09 -20.64
CA THR A 313 17.07 81.23 -19.79
C THR A 313 15.82 81.98 -19.33
N LEU A 314 15.47 81.83 -18.05
CA LEU A 314 14.54 82.71 -17.37
C LEU A 314 15.20 84.09 -17.23
N LEU A 315 14.85 85.03 -18.11
CA LEU A 315 14.77 86.43 -17.70
C LEU A 315 13.68 86.51 -16.63
N ARG A 316 14.06 86.25 -15.39
CA ARG A 316 13.22 86.48 -14.21
C ARG A 316 13.45 87.92 -13.77
N GLY A 317 12.62 88.82 -14.30
CA GLY A 317 12.21 90.00 -13.54
C GLY A 317 11.56 89.53 -12.24
N GLU A 318 11.87 90.24 -11.17
CA GLU A 318 11.55 89.96 -9.77
C GLU A 318 10.09 89.52 -9.54
N GLU A 319 9.92 88.43 -8.79
CA GLU A 319 9.15 88.44 -7.53
C GLU A 319 9.27 87.06 -6.84
N THR A 320 9.89 87.09 -5.68
CA THR A 320 9.99 86.00 -4.72
C THR A 320 8.68 85.87 -3.96
N VAL A 321 7.97 84.74 -4.10
CA VAL A 321 7.01 84.27 -3.10
C VAL A 321 7.48 82.93 -2.58
N TRP A 322 7.83 82.91 -1.29
CA TRP A 322 8.20 81.73 -0.52
C TRP A 322 6.96 80.93 -0.13
N CYS A 323 7.01 79.61 -0.26
CA CYS A 323 6.24 78.70 0.58
C CYS A 323 7.19 77.62 1.11
N GLY A 324 7.50 77.72 2.41
CA GLY A 324 8.40 76.81 3.12
C GLY A 324 7.73 75.47 3.41
N GLY A 325 8.50 74.39 3.28
CA GLY A 325 8.19 73.08 3.83
C GLY A 325 9.04 72.83 5.09
N ARG A 326 8.38 72.67 6.24
CA ARG A 326 8.92 71.85 7.33
C ARG A 326 8.81 70.37 6.93
N LYS A 327 9.70 69.57 7.52
CA LYS A 327 9.81 68.10 7.46
C LYS A 327 8.49 67.36 7.40
#